data_AF-A0A4Y2NN60-F1
#
_entry.id   AF-A0A4Y2NN60-F1
#
_cell.length_a   1.000
_cell.length_b   1.000
_cell.length_c   1.000
_cell.angle_alpha   90.00
_cell.angle_beta   90.00
_cell.angle_gamma   90.00
#
_symmetry.space_group_name_H-M   'P 1'
#
loop_
_entity.id
_entity.type
_entity.pdbx_description
1 polymer ?
#
loop_
_entity_poly.entity_id
_entity_poly.type
_entity_poly.pdbx_seq_one_letter_code
_entity_poly.pdbx_strand_id
1 'polypeptide(L)'
;MDDILIWGSTQGKLDQRLIDVCKRLKNSGMTLNAKKGIFSQTSIKFLGHIIDGQGIHPDPDKIAAIENYQPPTNKKELKQLLGIANYLARFVPNYSDILFL
;
A
#
# COMPACT_ATOMS: atom_id res chain seq x y z
N MET A 1 -11.23 -7.07 7.11
CA MET A 1 -10.65 -5.89 6.43
C MET A 1 -10.65 -4.84 7.51
N ASP A 2 -9.47 -4.55 8.06
CA ASP A 2 -9.38 -3.97 9.41
C ASP A 2 -8.73 -2.57 9.40
N ASP A 3 -8.22 -2.16 8.24
CA ASP A 3 -7.57 -0.87 8.02
C ASP A 3 -8.49 0.08 7.22
N ILE A 4 -8.50 1.36 7.61
CA ILE A 4 -9.31 2.40 6.97
C ILE A 4 -8.38 3.53 6.54
N LEU A 5 -8.44 3.88 5.25
CA LEU A 5 -7.77 5.06 4.69
C LEU A 5 -8.78 6.21 4.57
N ILE A 6 -8.44 7.36 5.14
CA ILE A 6 -9.24 8.58 5.08
C ILE A 6 -8.42 9.65 4.38
N TRP A 7 -8.97 10.28 3.35
CA TRP A 7 -8.28 11.29 2.55
C TRP A 7 -9.07 12.60 2.48
N GLY A 8 -8.39 13.72 2.23
CA GLY A 8 -8.99 15.03 2.02
C GLY A 8 -8.08 15.93 1.20
N SER A 9 -8.66 16.77 0.33
CA SER A 9 -7.91 17.70 -0.52
C SER A 9 -7.37 18.93 0.24
N THR A 10 -7.86 19.15 1.46
CA THR A 10 -7.42 20.17 2.41
C THR A 10 -7.47 19.58 3.82
N GLN A 11 -6.72 20.16 4.76
CA GLN A 11 -6.74 19.72 6.16
C GLN A 11 -8.16 19.75 6.75
N GLY A 12 -8.91 20.84 6.54
CA GLY A 12 -10.29 20.94 7.04
C GLY A 12 -11.22 19.86 6.49
N LYS A 13 -11.05 19.46 5.21
CA LYS A 13 -11.82 18.36 4.62
C LYS A 13 -11.42 16.99 5.16
N LEU A 14 -10.13 16.79 5.44
CA LEU A 14 -9.61 15.59 6.08
C LEU A 14 -10.17 15.45 7.50
N ASP A 15 -10.10 16.51 8.29
CA ASP A 15 -10.58 16.54 9.68
C ASP A 15 -12.08 16.27 9.76
N GLN A 16 -12.87 16.91 8.89
CA GLN A 16 -14.31 16.67 8.81
C GLN A 16 -14.62 15.19 8.50
N ARG A 17 -13.93 14.61 7.51
CA ARG A 17 -14.11 13.19 7.15
C ARG A 17 -13.68 12.25 8.27
N LEU A 18 -12.59 12.56 8.96
CA LEU A 18 -12.13 11.79 10.11
C LEU A 18 -13.20 11.75 11.21
N ILE A 19 -13.77 12.91 11.55
CA ILE A 19 -14.85 13.02 12.53
C ILE A 19 -16.06 12.18 12.11
N ASP A 20 -16.47 12.27 10.86
CA ASP A 20 -17.64 11.54 10.35
C ASP A 20 -17.43 10.02 10.36
N VAL A 21 -16.23 9.55 10.01
CA VAL A 21 -15.86 8.13 10.09
C VAL A 21 -15.86 7.66 11.55
N CYS A 22 -15.22 8.40 12.47
CA CYS A 22 -15.21 8.08 13.90
C CYS A 22 -16.62 7.99 14.49
N LYS A 23 -17.52 8.92 14.11
CA LYS A 23 -18.94 8.88 14.53
C LYS A 23 -19.64 7.61 14.03
N ARG A 24 -19.46 7.25 12.76
CA ARG A 24 -20.05 6.04 12.18
C ARG A 24 -19.57 4.77 12.87
N LEU A 25 -18.26 4.65 13.11
CA LEU A 25 -17.67 3.51 13.80
C LEU A 25 -18.19 3.38 15.24
N LYS A 26 -18.27 4.50 15.96
CA LYS A 26 -18.84 4.53 17.31
C LYS A 26 -20.30 4.06 17.31
N ASN A 27 -21.10 4.52 16.37
CA ASN A 27 -22.52 4.15 16.25
C ASN A 27 -22.72 2.68 15.87
N SER A 28 -21.75 2.06 15.17
CA SER A 28 -21.77 0.63 14.85
C SER A 28 -21.15 -0.26 15.93
N GLY A 29 -20.74 0.30 17.07
CA GLY A 29 -20.10 -0.46 18.16
C GLY A 29 -18.65 -0.88 17.86
N MET A 30 -18.02 -0.31 16.83
CA MET A 30 -16.62 -0.57 16.49
C MET A 30 -15.68 0.36 17.27
N THR A 31 -14.53 -0.18 17.68
CA THR A 31 -13.48 0.58 18.35
C THR A 31 -12.22 0.64 17.50
N LEU A 32 -11.52 1.77 17.56
CA LEU A 32 -10.24 1.98 16.88
C LEU A 32 -9.09 1.89 17.89
N ASN A 33 -7.97 1.32 17.46
CA ASN A 33 -6.74 1.36 18.24
C ASN A 33 -6.01 2.69 17.96
N ALA A 34 -6.20 3.66 18.85
CA ALA A 34 -5.59 4.99 18.71
C ALA A 34 -4.05 4.96 18.61
N LYS A 35 -3.38 3.96 19.21
CA LYS A 35 -1.91 3.82 19.14
C LYS A 35 -1.41 3.41 17.75
N LYS A 36 -2.27 2.79 16.94
CA LYS A 36 -1.95 2.38 15.56
C LYS A 36 -2.42 3.41 14.52
N GLY A 37 -3.15 4.45 14.94
CA GLY A 37 -3.64 5.48 14.04
C GLY A 37 -2.49 6.35 13.52
N ILE A 38 -2.48 6.58 12.22
CA ILE A 38 -1.56 7.49 11.55
C ILE A 38 -2.40 8.63 10.97
N PHE A 39 -2.11 9.87 11.34
CA PHE A 39 -2.95 11.03 11.05
C PHE A 39 -2.18 12.12 10.31
N SER A 40 -2.91 12.91 9.51
CA SER A 40 -2.42 14.12 8.82
C SER A 40 -1.11 13.94 8.05
N GLN A 41 -1.01 12.84 7.30
CA GLN A 41 0.14 12.57 6.43
C GLN A 41 -0.14 12.96 4.99
N THR A 42 0.88 13.46 4.28
CA THR A 42 0.83 13.71 2.84
C THR A 42 1.13 12.45 2.02
N SER A 43 1.77 11.45 2.64
CA SER A 43 2.08 10.14 2.07
C SER A 43 1.97 9.07 3.16
N ILE A 44 1.37 7.92 2.85
CA ILE A 44 1.13 6.83 3.82
C ILE A 44 1.28 5.45 3.19
N LYS A 45 1.82 4.50 3.96
CA LYS A 45 1.83 3.09 3.60
C LYS A 45 0.48 2.46 3.93
N PHE A 46 -0.21 1.94 2.91
CA PHE A 46 -1.52 1.30 3.05
C PHE A 46 -1.60 0.06 2.15
N LEU A 47 -1.92 -1.10 2.75
CA LEU A 47 -2.06 -2.39 2.06
C LEU A 47 -0.89 -2.75 1.12
N GLY A 48 0.35 -2.46 1.55
CA GLY A 48 1.55 -2.75 0.77
C GLY A 48 1.88 -1.73 -0.33
N HIS A 49 1.17 -0.61 -0.39
CA HIS A 49 1.44 0.49 -1.31
C HIS A 49 1.78 1.77 -0.56
N ILE A 50 2.52 2.67 -1.21
CA ILE A 50 2.63 4.06 -0.76
C ILE A 50 1.56 4.87 -1.50
N ILE A 51 0.77 5.65 -0.78
CA ILE A 51 -0.31 6.46 -1.34
C ILE A 51 -0.08 7.92 -0.96
N ASP A 52 -0.11 8.81 -1.94
CA ASP A 52 0.05 10.24 -1.76
C ASP A 52 -0.84 11.06 -2.73
N GLY A 53 -0.60 12.37 -2.81
CA GLY A 53 -1.34 13.27 -3.70
C GLY A 53 -1.13 13.04 -5.20
N GLN A 54 -0.12 12.26 -5.60
CA GLN A 54 0.18 11.91 -7.00
C GLN A 54 -0.37 10.54 -7.39
N GLY A 55 -0.71 9.69 -6.43
CA GLY A 55 -1.39 8.42 -6.68
C GLY A 55 -0.88 7.29 -5.81
N ILE A 56 -0.82 6.10 -6.42
CA ILE A 56 -0.41 4.85 -5.77
C ILE A 56 0.97 4.48 -6.31
N HIS A 57 1.90 4.20 -5.40
CA HIS A 57 3.29 3.89 -5.69
C HIS A 57 3.66 2.52 -5.12
N PRO A 58 4.67 1.85 -5.71
CA PRO A 58 5.22 0.64 -5.13
C PRO A 58 5.81 0.91 -3.74
N ASP A 59 5.65 -0.05 -2.84
CA ASP A 59 6.31 -0.04 -1.54
C ASP A 59 7.82 -0.24 -1.70
N PRO A 60 8.67 0.69 -1.21
CA PRO A 60 10.13 0.58 -1.31
C PRO A 60 10.66 -0.75 -0.78
N ASP A 61 10.02 -1.34 0.24
CA ASP A 61 10.43 -2.65 0.77
C ASP A 61 10.27 -3.76 -0.27
N LYS A 62 9.27 -3.65 -1.16
CA LYS A 62 9.04 -4.61 -2.26
C LYS A 62 10.03 -4.43 -3.40
N ILE A 63 10.43 -3.19 -3.67
CA ILE A 63 11.48 -2.88 -4.65
C ILE A 63 12.81 -3.44 -4.15
N ALA A 64 13.19 -3.11 -2.91
CA ALA A 64 14.41 -3.59 -2.29
C ALA A 64 14.47 -5.12 -2.21
N ALA A 65 13.32 -5.78 -2.00
CA ALA A 65 13.25 -7.24 -2.01
C ALA A 65 13.61 -7.87 -3.36
N ILE A 66 13.36 -7.19 -4.49
CA ILE A 66 13.80 -7.63 -5.81
C ILE A 66 15.28 -7.28 -6.05
N GLU A 67 15.66 -6.03 -5.76
CA GLU A 67 17.04 -5.55 -5.98
C GLU A 67 18.09 -6.39 -5.25
N ASN A 68 17.74 -6.85 -4.03
CA ASN A 68 18.63 -7.66 -3.21
C ASN A 68 18.40 -9.17 -3.37
N TYR A 69 17.47 -9.59 -4.25
CA TYR A 69 17.16 -11.00 -4.44
C TYR A 69 18.33 -11.74 -5.10
N GLN A 70 18.79 -12.82 -4.47
CA GLN A 70 19.86 -13.63 -5.06
C GLN A 70 19.33 -14.45 -6.24
N PRO A 71 20.14 -14.71 -7.29
CA PRO A 71 19.71 -15.51 -8.44
C PRO A 71 19.09 -16.84 -7.99
N PRO A 72 17.83 -17.13 -8.36
CA PRO A 72 17.13 -18.32 -7.88
C PRO A 72 17.81 -19.58 -8.41
N THR A 73 18.06 -20.53 -7.52
CA THR A 73 18.74 -21.79 -7.83
C THR A 73 17.76 -22.95 -8.04
N ASN A 74 16.49 -22.75 -7.69
CA ASN A 74 15.45 -23.76 -7.79
C ASN A 74 14.08 -23.16 -8.17
N LYS A 75 13.15 -24.04 -8.55
CA LYS A 75 11.79 -23.66 -8.98
C LYS A 75 11.00 -22.91 -7.91
N LYS A 76 11.26 -23.17 -6.62
CA LYS A 76 10.53 -22.52 -5.51
C LYS A 76 10.97 -21.06 -5.39
N GLU A 77 12.27 -20.81 -5.38
CA GLU A 77 12.85 -19.46 -5.37
C GLU A 77 12.44 -18.66 -6.60
N LEU A 78 12.46 -19.28 -7.79
CA LEU A 78 11.98 -18.62 -9.01
C LEU A 78 10.51 -18.18 -8.87
N LYS A 79 9.63 -19.05 -8.36
CA LYS A 79 8.23 -18.69 -8.12
C LYS A 79 8.07 -17.56 -7.09
N GLN A 80 8.93 -17.49 -6.08
CA GLN A 80 8.90 -16.41 -5.11
C GLN A 80 9.29 -15.08 -5.75
N LEU A 81 10.39 -15.05 -6.51
CA LEU A 81 10.81 -13.86 -7.27
C LEU A 81 9.70 -13.38 -8.21
N LEU A 82 9.14 -14.31 -9.00
CA LEU A 82 8.03 -14.01 -9.91
C LEU A 82 6.79 -13.49 -9.17
N GLY A 83 6.52 -13.97 -7.97
CA GLY A 83 5.43 -13.45 -7.14
C GLY A 83 5.62 -11.97 -6.76
N ILE A 84 6.85 -11.58 -6.39
CA ILE A 84 7.17 -10.18 -6.06
C ILE A 84 7.14 -9.33 -7.34
N ALA A 85 7.72 -9.82 -8.44
CA ALA A 85 7.71 -9.11 -9.72
C ALA A 85 6.28 -8.89 -10.24
N ASN A 86 5.41 -9.90 -10.15
CA ASN A 86 4.00 -9.78 -10.52
C ASN A 86 3.23 -8.77 -9.66
N TYR A 87 3.59 -8.64 -8.37
CA TYR A 87 3.02 -7.60 -7.51
C TYR A 87 3.36 -6.19 -8.02
N LEU A 88 4.58 -6.00 -8.54
CA LEU A 88 5.05 -4.71 -9.07
C LEU A 88 4.67 -4.47 -10.54
N ALA A 89 4.17 -5.49 -11.25
CA ALA A 89 3.89 -5.44 -12.69
C ALA A 89 3.07 -4.21 -13.13
N ARG A 90 2.13 -3.77 -12.29
CA ARG A 90 1.28 -2.59 -12.59
C ARG A 90 2.04 -1.26 -12.67
N PHE A 91 3.27 -1.22 -12.17
CA PHE A 91 4.15 -0.04 -12.18
C PHE A 91 5.23 -0.14 -13.26
N VAL A 92 5.29 -1.25 -14.00
CA VAL A 92 6.29 -1.50 -15.05
C VAL A 92 5.58 -1.54 -16.41
N PRO A 93 5.77 -0.52 -17.26
CA PRO A 93 5.25 -0.55 -18.62
C PRO A 93 5.75 -1.79 -19.36
N ASN A 94 4.86 -2.46 -20.09
CA ASN A 94 5.19 -3.64 -20.89
C ASN A 94 5.86 -4.79 -20.10
N TYR A 95 5.47 -4.96 -18.83
CA TYR A 95 6.03 -5.99 -17.95
C TYR A 95 6.03 -7.41 -18.56
N SER A 96 4.98 -7.78 -19.29
CA SER A 96 4.89 -9.10 -19.93
C SER A 96 6.01 -9.31 -20.95
N ASP A 97 6.34 -8.29 -21.74
CA ASP A 97 7.40 -8.39 -22.75
C ASP A 97 8.76 -8.60 -22.05
N ILE A 98 9.01 -7.91 -20.95
CA ILE A 98 10.25 -8.04 -20.16
C ILE A 98 10.37 -9.44 -19.53
N LEU A 99 9.25 -10.03 -19.10
CA LEU A 99 9.27 -11.32 -18.40
C LEU A 99 9.46 -12.52 -19.33
N PHE A 100 9.01 -12.42 -20.59
CA PHE A 100 9.04 -13.51 -21.56
C PHE A 100 10.15 -13.39 -22.62
N LEU A 101 11.02 -12.39 -22.50
CA LEU A 101 12.30 -12.28 -23.22
C LEU A 101 13.39 -13.13 -22.53
#